data_AF-A0A432UV04-F1
#
_entry.id   AF-A0A432UV04-F1
#
_cell.length_a   1.000
_cell.length_b   1.000
_cell.length_c   1.000
_cell.angle_alpha   90.00
_cell.angle_beta   90.00
_cell.angle_gamma   90.00
#
_symmetry.space_group_name_H-M   'P 1'
#
loop_
_entity.id
_entity.type
_entity.pdbx_description
1 polymer ?
#
loop_
_entity_poly.entity_id
_entity_poly.type
_entity_poly.pdbx_seq_one_letter_code
_entity_poly.pdbx_strand_id
1 'polypeptide(L)'
;MDQIKTRISNWGRLPLKQLFNNSRIAYIATIVGSSLLAIVLYGHINSSVLLGWVVISLLGVLVRITISLEFFRQDSATQSLAVWDTLFLMGVTLSSLIWASTFIFLFPENAPIQQLFLTLVLMGMTSGASA
;
A
#
# COMPACT_ATOMS: atom_id res chain seq x y z
N MET A 1 20.65 -29.53 -19.89
CA MET A 1 19.98 -29.81 -18.60
C MET A 1 19.90 -28.56 -17.71
N ASP A 2 20.87 -27.63 -17.78
CA ASP A 2 20.85 -26.37 -16.99
C ASP A 2 19.71 -25.41 -17.31
N GLN A 3 19.32 -25.29 -18.59
CA GLN A 3 18.24 -24.39 -19.03
C GLN A 3 16.87 -24.72 -18.40
N ILE A 4 16.65 -25.97 -17.99
CA ILE A 4 15.38 -26.40 -17.37
C ILE A 4 15.38 -26.05 -15.87
N LYS A 5 16.50 -26.22 -15.18
CA LYS A 5 16.63 -25.87 -13.75
C LYS A 5 16.53 -24.37 -13.52
N THR A 6 17.16 -23.55 -14.37
CA THR A 6 17.01 -22.09 -14.32
C THR A 6 15.58 -21.66 -14.62
N ARG A 7 14.90 -22.31 -15.57
CA ARG A 7 13.48 -22.03 -15.85
C ARG A 7 12.61 -22.32 -14.64
N ILE A 8 12.75 -23.50 -14.01
CA ILE A 8 11.98 -23.94 -12.83
C ILE A 8 12.22 -23.01 -11.63
N SER A 9 13.46 -22.61 -11.37
CA SER A 9 13.79 -21.64 -10.31
C SER A 9 13.18 -20.25 -10.55
N ASN A 10 12.96 -19.85 -11.80
CA ASN A 10 12.46 -18.52 -12.14
C ASN A 10 10.92 -18.40 -12.03
N TRP A 11 10.16 -19.49 -12.01
CA TRP A 11 8.68 -19.44 -11.94
C TRP A 11 8.16 -18.77 -10.67
N GLY A 12 8.83 -18.91 -9.53
CA GLY A 12 8.45 -18.20 -8.29
C GLY A 12 8.84 -16.71 -8.30
N ARG A 13 9.77 -16.30 -9.18
CA ARG A 13 10.33 -14.93 -9.19
C ARG A 13 9.57 -13.98 -10.10
N LEU A 14 9.11 -14.48 -11.25
CA LEU A 14 8.38 -13.68 -12.24
C LEU A 14 7.11 -13.04 -11.65
N PRO A 15 6.27 -13.77 -10.86
CA PRO A 15 5.09 -13.21 -10.22
C PRO A 15 5.45 -12.14 -9.19
N LEU A 16 6.40 -12.42 -8.27
CA LEU A 16 6.83 -11.44 -7.26
C LEU A 16 7.37 -10.16 -7.89
N LYS A 17 8.18 -10.29 -8.95
CA LYS A 17 8.71 -9.13 -9.66
C LYS A 17 7.59 -8.27 -10.27
N GLN A 18 6.55 -8.90 -10.81
CA GLN A 18 5.38 -8.19 -11.33
C GLN A 18 4.60 -7.49 -10.21
N LEU A 19 4.36 -8.17 -9.08
CA LEU A 19 3.69 -7.61 -7.91
C LEU A 19 4.42 -6.38 -7.34
N PHE A 20 5.73 -6.48 -7.13
CA PHE A 20 6.55 -5.35 -6.67
C PHE A 20 6.61 -4.21 -7.70
N ASN A 21 6.59 -4.51 -9.00
CA ASN A 21 6.58 -3.47 -10.02
C ASN A 21 5.25 -2.72 -10.10
N ASN A 22 4.12 -3.43 -9.98
CA ASN A 22 2.77 -2.85 -9.97
C ASN A 22 2.49 -2.07 -8.69
N SER A 23 3.17 -2.40 -7.58
CA SER A 23 2.98 -1.74 -6.29
C SER A 23 3.31 -0.24 -6.28
N ARG A 24 4.09 0.25 -7.25
CA ARG A 24 4.35 1.69 -7.40
C ARG A 24 3.06 2.50 -7.54
N ILE A 25 2.08 1.95 -8.26
CA ILE A 25 0.77 2.60 -8.44
C ILE A 25 0.08 2.74 -7.08
N ALA A 26 0.12 1.69 -6.26
CA ALA A 26 -0.45 1.72 -4.91
C ALA A 26 0.26 2.72 -3.99
N TYR A 27 1.57 2.92 -4.15
CA TYR A 27 2.32 3.91 -3.36
C TYR A 27 1.90 5.34 -3.73
N ILE A 28 1.83 5.64 -5.03
CA ILE A 28 1.38 6.94 -5.53
C ILE A 28 -0.06 7.21 -5.09
N ALA A 29 -0.95 6.22 -5.27
CA ALA A 29 -2.33 6.32 -4.84
C ALA A 29 -2.44 6.60 -3.33
N THR A 30 -1.60 5.96 -2.51
CA THR A 30 -1.60 6.18 -1.06
C THR A 30 -1.14 7.59 -0.70
N ILE A 31 -0.05 8.08 -1.30
CA ILE A 31 0.46 9.43 -1.05
C ILE A 31 -0.57 10.49 -1.49
N VAL A 32 -1.09 10.37 -2.70
CA VAL A 32 -2.07 11.31 -3.26
C VAL A 32 -3.38 11.24 -2.48
N GLY A 33 -3.91 10.05 -2.25
CA GLY A 33 -5.17 9.84 -1.52
C GLY A 33 -5.10 10.34 -0.08
N SER A 34 -4.02 10.05 0.65
CA SER A 34 -3.85 10.54 2.02
C SER A 34 -3.70 12.06 2.10
N SER A 35 -2.99 12.67 1.13
CA SER A 35 -2.85 14.13 1.05
C SER A 35 -4.18 14.81 0.72
N LEU A 36 -4.94 14.26 -0.23
CA LEU A 36 -6.27 14.77 -0.60
C LEU A 36 -7.26 14.65 0.56
N LEU A 37 -7.28 13.51 1.26
CA LEU A 37 -8.10 13.37 2.47
C LEU A 37 -7.69 14.37 3.55
N ALA A 38 -6.39 14.60 3.74
CA ALA A 38 -5.91 15.59 4.68
C ALA A 38 -6.45 16.99 4.36
N ILE A 39 -6.42 17.40 3.10
CA ILE A 39 -6.92 18.70 2.66
C ILE A 39 -8.45 18.81 2.87
N VAL A 40 -9.20 17.78 2.47
CA VAL A 40 -10.68 17.81 2.51
C VAL A 40 -11.24 17.70 3.93
N LEU A 41 -10.59 16.90 4.79
CA LEU A 41 -11.03 16.67 6.16
C LEU A 41 -10.47 17.70 7.16
N TYR A 42 -9.54 18.55 6.72
CA TYR A 42 -9.00 19.62 7.56
C TYR A 42 -10.13 20.51 8.09
N GLY A 43 -10.10 20.80 9.40
CA GLY A 43 -11.13 21.58 10.08
C GLY A 43 -12.45 20.82 10.37
N HIS A 44 -12.63 19.61 9.86
CA HIS A 44 -13.83 18.79 10.07
C HIS A 44 -13.58 17.60 11.01
N ILE A 45 -12.31 17.24 11.23
CA ILE A 45 -11.83 16.21 12.17
C ILE A 45 -10.72 16.82 13.04
N ASN A 46 -10.46 16.21 14.20
CA ASN A 46 -9.30 16.53 15.03
C ASN A 46 -8.00 16.49 14.20
N SER A 47 -7.31 17.63 14.10
CA SER A 47 -6.11 17.77 13.27
C SER A 47 -4.96 16.85 13.69
N SER A 48 -4.82 16.54 14.99
CA SER A 48 -3.79 15.61 15.47
C SER A 48 -4.05 14.19 15.02
N VAL A 49 -5.31 13.74 15.03
CA VAL A 49 -5.71 12.42 14.51
C VAL A 49 -5.47 12.34 13.01
N LEU A 50 -5.85 13.37 12.27
CA LEU A 50 -5.65 13.45 10.82
C LEU A 50 -4.16 13.41 10.44
N LEU A 51 -3.34 14.25 11.09
CA LEU A 51 -1.90 14.27 10.85
C LEU A 51 -1.24 12.95 11.25
N GLY A 52 -1.63 12.36 12.38
CA GLY A 52 -1.14 11.04 12.80
C GLY A 52 -1.42 9.96 11.76
N TRP A 53 -2.64 9.95 11.21
CA TRP A 53 -3.03 9.00 10.17
C TRP A 53 -2.26 9.21 8.86
N VAL A 54 -2.04 10.45 8.43
CA VAL A 54 -1.21 10.78 7.25
C VAL A 54 0.23 10.31 7.46
N VAL A 55 0.82 10.60 8.62
CA VAL A 55 2.20 10.17 8.95
C VAL A 55 2.32 8.65 8.92
N ILE A 56 1.40 7.93 9.56
CA ILE A 56 1.38 6.45 9.55
C ILE A 56 1.26 5.92 8.12
N SER A 57 0.40 6.52 7.29
CA SER A 57 0.24 6.15 5.89
C SER A 57 1.54 6.34 5.09
N LEU A 58 2.21 7.47 5.25
CA LEU A 58 3.48 7.77 4.58
C LEU A 58 4.61 6.86 5.06
N LEU A 59 4.69 6.58 6.37
CA LEU A 59 5.64 5.61 6.92
C LEU A 59 5.41 4.21 6.34
N GLY A 60 4.15 3.79 6.19
CA GLY A 60 3.80 2.53 5.55
C GLY A 60 4.29 2.45 4.09
N VAL A 61 4.17 3.55 3.34
CA VAL A 61 4.72 3.65 1.98
C VAL A 61 6.24 3.59 1.98
N LEU A 62 6.91 4.31 2.89
CA LEU A 62 8.38 4.28 3.00
C LEU A 62 8.90 2.87 3.29
N VAL A 63 8.30 2.16 4.25
CA VAL A 63 8.66 0.77 4.56
C VAL A 63 8.52 -0.12 3.32
N ARG A 64 7.42 0.02 2.57
CA ARG A 64 7.20 -0.76 1.34
C ARG A 64 8.19 -0.41 0.23
N ILE A 65 8.57 0.86 0.09
CA ILE A 65 9.63 1.28 -0.84
C ILE A 65 10.95 0.64 -0.44
N THR A 66 11.33 0.66 0.83
CA THR A 66 12.58 0.03 1.32
C THR A 66 12.58 -1.48 1.05
N ILE A 67 11.49 -2.18 1.34
CA ILE A 67 11.35 -3.62 1.03
C ILE A 67 11.47 -3.87 -0.47
N SER A 68 10.83 -3.04 -1.31
CA SER A 68 10.91 -3.16 -2.77
C SER A 68 12.33 -2.94 -3.28
N LEU A 69 13.00 -1.89 -2.80
CA LEU A 69 14.38 -1.59 -3.18
C LEU A 69 15.31 -2.73 -2.79
N GLU A 70 15.15 -3.29 -1.59
CA GLU A 70 15.97 -4.40 -1.13
C GLU A 70 15.68 -5.69 -1.92
N PHE A 71 14.42 -5.95 -2.30
CA PHE A 71 14.05 -7.05 -3.21
C PHE A 71 14.75 -6.94 -4.57
N PHE A 72 14.86 -5.73 -5.13
CA PHE A 72 15.57 -5.51 -6.40
C PHE A 72 17.09 -5.45 -6.26
N ARG A 73 17.61 -5.18 -5.06
CA ARG A 73 19.05 -5.06 -4.78
C ARG A 73 19.68 -6.39 -4.42
N GLN A 74 18.96 -7.29 -3.74
CA GLN A 74 19.52 -8.58 -3.34
C GLN A 74 19.60 -9.56 -4.51
N ASP A 75 20.80 -10.13 -4.67
CA ASP A 75 21.00 -11.20 -5.61
C ASP A 75 20.34 -12.48 -5.10
N SER A 76 19.64 -13.13 -6.03
CA SER A 76 18.65 -14.17 -5.77
C SER A 76 19.17 -15.48 -5.14
N ALA A 77 20.46 -15.52 -4.79
CA ALA A 77 21.15 -16.62 -4.13
C ALA A 77 21.10 -16.56 -2.59
N THR A 78 20.77 -15.42 -1.98
CA THR A 78 20.94 -15.20 -0.53
C THR A 78 19.67 -15.32 0.32
N GLN A 79 18.48 -15.06 -0.23
CA GLN A 79 17.21 -15.15 0.51
C GLN A 79 16.15 -15.96 -0.22
N SER A 80 15.36 -16.72 0.55
CA SER A 80 14.23 -17.50 0.04
C SER A 80 13.12 -16.59 -0.49
N LEU A 81 12.57 -16.93 -1.65
CA LEU A 81 11.43 -16.23 -2.26
C LEU A 81 10.21 -16.15 -1.33
N ALA A 82 10.05 -17.13 -0.43
CA ALA A 82 8.96 -17.17 0.53
C ALA A 82 8.99 -15.99 1.54
N VAL A 83 10.18 -15.48 1.87
CA VAL A 83 10.32 -14.32 2.77
C VAL A 83 9.77 -13.07 2.09
N TRP A 84 10.12 -12.85 0.83
CA TRP A 84 9.65 -11.71 0.05
C TRP A 84 8.15 -11.73 -0.19
N ASP A 85 7.59 -12.92 -0.42
CA ASP A 85 6.14 -13.12 -0.53
C ASP A 85 5.43 -12.76 0.79
N THR A 86 5.96 -13.24 1.92
CA THR A 86 5.40 -12.92 3.25
C THR A 86 5.49 -11.42 3.55
N LEU A 87 6.64 -10.80 3.28
CA LEU A 87 6.82 -9.35 3.48
C LEU A 87 5.88 -8.53 2.59
N PHE A 88 5.67 -8.96 1.35
CA PHE A 88 4.71 -8.34 0.45
C PHE A 88 3.29 -8.43 1.00
N LEU A 89 2.85 -9.62 1.39
CA LEU A 89 1.52 -9.86 1.96
C LEU A 89 1.29 -9.05 3.25
N MET A 90 2.25 -9.06 4.18
CA MET A 90 2.19 -8.24 5.39
C MET A 90 2.06 -6.75 5.05
N GLY A 91 2.82 -6.29 4.06
CA GLY A 91 2.72 -4.93 3.55
C GLY A 91 1.32 -4.62 3.07
N VAL A 92 0.73 -5.46 2.21
CA VAL A 92 -0.65 -5.35 1.69
C VAL A 92 -1.66 -5.27 2.83
N THR A 93 -1.62 -6.23 3.75
CA THR A 93 -2.52 -6.28 4.92
C THR A 93 -2.44 -5.03 5.78
N LEU A 94 -1.23 -4.56 6.12
CA LEU A 94 -1.06 -3.35 6.94
C LEU A 94 -1.65 -2.10 6.26
N SER A 95 -1.46 -1.94 4.96
CA SER A 95 -2.04 -0.81 4.25
C SER A 95 -3.56 -0.87 4.19
N SER A 96 -4.13 -2.07 4.01
CA SER A 96 -5.59 -2.23 4.07
C SER A 96 -6.13 -1.89 5.45
N LEU A 97 -5.41 -2.22 6.53
CA LEU A 97 -5.79 -1.84 7.90
C LEU A 97 -5.71 -0.32 8.12
N ILE A 98 -4.66 0.33 7.63
CA ILE A 98 -4.52 1.80 7.71
C ILE A 98 -5.67 2.48 6.95
N TRP A 99 -6.02 2.00 5.76
CA TRP A 99 -7.16 2.53 5.02
C TRP A 99 -8.49 2.21 5.70
N ALA A 100 -8.70 1.00 6.23
CA ALA A 100 -9.92 0.66 6.95
C ALA A 100 -10.12 1.52 8.21
N SER A 101 -9.03 1.96 8.85
CA SER A 101 -9.11 2.80 10.04
C SER A 101 -9.72 4.18 9.77
N THR A 102 -9.82 4.62 8.51
CA THR A 102 -10.47 5.91 8.16
C THR A 102 -11.94 5.92 8.57
N PHE A 103 -12.64 4.78 8.51
CA PHE A 103 -14.04 4.67 8.93
C PHE A 103 -14.24 4.88 10.44
N ILE A 104 -13.20 4.59 11.23
CA ILE A 104 -13.25 4.70 12.70
C ILE A 104 -12.76 6.08 13.15
N PHE A 105 -11.64 6.56 12.59
CA PHE A 105 -10.95 7.75 13.11
C PHE A 105 -11.15 9.02 12.28
N LEU A 106 -11.55 8.89 11.01
CA LEU A 106 -11.59 10.01 10.06
C LEU A 106 -12.99 10.27 9.50
N PHE A 107 -14.01 9.59 10.02
CA PHE A 107 -15.39 9.78 9.57
C PHE A 107 -15.98 11.06 10.19
N PRO A 108 -16.31 12.10 9.41
CA PRO A 108 -16.77 13.37 9.97
C PRO A 108 -18.28 13.33 10.19
N GLU A 109 -18.73 13.25 11.45
CA GLU A 109 -20.14 13.05 11.79
C GLU A 109 -21.07 14.18 11.29
N ASN A 110 -20.58 15.42 11.26
CA ASN A 110 -21.38 16.61 10.95
C ASN A 110 -21.09 17.22 9.56
N ALA A 111 -20.48 16.47 8.64
CA ALA A 111 -19.99 17.00 7.37
C ALA A 111 -20.32 16.06 6.19
N PRO A 112 -21.57 16.08 5.66
CA PRO A 112 -22.04 15.08 4.70
C PRO A 112 -21.29 15.09 3.36
N ILE A 113 -20.81 16.25 2.91
CA ILE A 113 -20.01 16.37 1.68
C ILE A 113 -18.67 15.63 1.85
N GLN A 114 -18.03 15.81 3.00
CA GLN A 114 -16.75 15.18 3.35
C GLN A 114 -16.91 13.67 3.58
N GLN A 115 -18.02 13.22 4.16
CA GLN A 115 -18.37 11.79 4.26
C GLN A 115 -18.49 11.15 2.88
N LEU A 116 -19.20 11.81 1.96
CA LEU A 116 -19.34 11.33 0.58
C LEU A 116 -17.98 11.25 -0.11
N PHE A 117 -17.16 12.29 0.02
CA PHE A 117 -15.80 12.30 -0.54
C PHE A 117 -14.94 11.14 0.00
N LEU A 118 -14.91 10.95 1.32
CA LEU A 118 -14.18 9.87 1.96
C LEU A 118 -14.66 8.49 1.47
N THR A 119 -15.97 8.30 1.37
CA THR A 119 -16.56 7.04 0.88
C THR A 119 -16.22 6.77 -0.59
N LEU A 120 -16.25 7.79 -1.45
CA LEU A 120 -15.86 7.69 -2.86
C LEU A 120 -14.38 7.32 -3.02
N VAL A 121 -13.50 7.96 -2.24
CA VAL A 121 -12.05 7.64 -2.24
C VAL A 121 -11.81 6.20 -1.82
N LEU A 122 -12.49 5.74 -0.76
CA LEU A 122 -12.35 4.35 -0.27
C LEU A 122 -12.85 3.34 -1.30
N MET A 123 -13.98 3.60 -1.97
CA MET A 123 -14.45 2.75 -3.06
C MET A 123 -13.43 2.69 -4.22
N GLY A 124 -12.83 3.82 -4.59
CA GLY A 124 -11.79 3.88 -5.62
C GLY A 124 -10.53 3.08 -5.27
N MET A 125 -10.13 3.05 -4.00
CA MET A 125 -8.97 2.24 -3.56
C MET A 125 -9.23 0.73 -3.65
N THR A 126 -10.49 0.29 -3.60
CA THR A 126 -10.86 -1.14 -3.70
C THR A 126 -10.95 -1.65 -5.14
N SER A 127 -11.25 -0.78 -6.13
CA SER A 127 -11.42 -1.19 -7.53
C SER A 127 -10.10 -1.46 -8.27
N GLY A 128 -8.96 -0.99 -7.74
CA GLY A 128 -7.63 -1.21 -8.31
C GLY A 128 -7.09 -2.64 -8.21
N ALA A 129 -7.78 -3.55 -7.50
CA ALA A 129 -7.36 -4.95 -7.35
C ALA A 129 -7.77 -5.87 -8.52
N SER A 130 -8.51 -5.34 -9.51
CA SER A 130 -9.19 -6.14 -10.53
C SER A 130 -8.65 -5.99 -11.97
N ALA A 131 -7.58 -5.21 -12.18
CA ALA A 131 -7.04 -4.87 -13.50
C ALA A 131 -5.66 -5.48 -13.76
#